data_AF-A0A8B7E140-F1
#
_entry.id   AF-A0A8B7E140-F1
#
_cell.length_a   1.000
_cell.length_b   1.000
_cell.length_c   1.000
_cell.angle_alpha   90.00
_cell.angle_beta   90.00
_cell.angle_gamma   90.00
#
_symmetry.space_group_name_H-M   'P 1'
#
loop_
_entity.id
_entity.type
_entity.pdbx_description
1 polymer ?
#
loop_
_entity_poly.entity_id
_entity_poly.type
_entity_poly.pdbx_seq_one_letter_code
_entity_poly.pdbx_strand_id
1 'polypeptide(L)'
;MFSLWSYFSMVILIFLVVAMALFRLQPLFGTINIIAAVLILFFYLFILLEAQYCKEKRYLGYSKNNNERDSCLNMIYENNPQIILKVVCYHYDYFLGGESVITHTEHLNFDYKSCRDVSDRNQILSAQKSITQIKLSKVLSFRDEQTSKKFLELRSSLVERNKNKDLYFSYKEEIRFPGFKDKVKSFNAPWPFWMNKFYFQLAHFLALSWPYRWLLNKNVNNINHLINKEISIFENTQISLSVPEQVNTFNQPFQNETCL
;
A
#
# COMPACT_ATOMS: atom_id res chain seq x y z
N MET A 1 -10.57 12.36 -4.25
CA MET A 1 -11.86 13.03 -3.99
C MET A 1 -11.86 14.47 -4.49
N PHE A 2 -10.84 15.29 -4.21
CA PHE A 2 -10.75 16.68 -4.74
C PHE A 2 -10.82 16.80 -6.26
N SER A 3 -10.26 15.85 -7.01
CA SER A 3 -10.31 15.89 -8.48
C SER A 3 -11.72 15.67 -9.06
N LEU A 4 -12.59 14.93 -8.38
CA LEU A 4 -13.94 14.69 -8.89
C LEU A 4 -14.75 15.99 -8.96
N TRP A 5 -14.67 16.79 -7.90
CA TRP A 5 -15.37 18.06 -7.78
C TRP A 5 -14.86 19.11 -8.75
N SER A 6 -13.54 19.16 -9.00
CA SER A 6 -12.99 20.07 -10.02
C SER A 6 -13.43 19.69 -11.43
N TYR A 7 -13.53 18.39 -11.74
CA TYR A 7 -14.09 17.92 -13.02
C TYR A 7 -15.57 18.27 -13.19
N PHE A 8 -16.42 18.02 -12.19
CA PHE A 8 -17.82 18.42 -12.25
C PHE A 8 -17.98 19.93 -12.40
N SER A 9 -17.20 20.72 -11.65
CA SER A 9 -17.20 22.17 -11.76
C SER A 9 -16.82 22.64 -13.18
N MET A 10 -15.80 22.03 -13.79
CA MET A 10 -15.39 22.36 -15.17
C MET A 10 -16.50 22.03 -16.18
N VAL A 11 -17.13 20.86 -16.08
CA VAL A 11 -18.22 20.44 -16.99
C VAL A 11 -19.44 21.35 -16.85
N ILE A 12 -19.81 21.74 -15.62
CA ILE A 12 -20.90 22.69 -15.38
C ILE A 12 -20.58 24.06 -15.98
N LEU A 13 -19.35 24.57 -15.81
CA LEU A 13 -18.92 25.84 -16.40
C LEU A 13 -18.98 25.81 -17.93
N ILE A 14 -18.51 24.73 -18.56
CA ILE A 14 -18.60 24.54 -20.01
C ILE A 14 -20.07 24.50 -20.47
N PHE A 15 -20.92 23.75 -19.76
CA PHE A 15 -22.34 23.67 -20.07
C PHE A 15 -23.02 25.04 -19.96
N LEU A 16 -22.72 25.83 -18.93
CA LEU A 16 -23.25 27.18 -18.76
C LEU A 16 -22.81 28.12 -19.89
N VAL A 17 -21.54 28.09 -20.28
CA VAL A 17 -21.02 28.89 -21.40
C VAL A 17 -21.70 28.51 -22.72
N VAL A 18 -21.85 27.21 -22.98
CA VAL A 18 -22.53 26.71 -24.19
C VAL A 18 -24.02 27.07 -24.18
N ALA A 19 -24.71 26.93 -23.05
CA ALA A 19 -26.12 27.32 -22.92
C ALA A 19 -26.30 28.83 -23.15
N MET A 20 -25.46 29.68 -22.56
CA MET A 20 -25.50 31.13 -22.78
C MET A 20 -25.27 31.52 -24.25
N ALA A 21 -24.40 30.78 -24.96
CA ALA A 21 -24.19 30.96 -26.40
C ALA A 21 -25.42 30.52 -27.22
N LEU A 22 -26.03 29.38 -26.90
CA LEU A 22 -27.22 28.86 -27.59
C LEU A 22 -28.44 29.78 -27.46
N PHE A 23 -28.67 30.33 -26.27
CA PHE A 23 -29.78 31.25 -25.99
C PHE A 23 -29.50 32.70 -26.47
N ARG A 24 -28.37 32.96 -27.15
CA ARG A 24 -27.95 34.30 -27.62
C ARG A 24 -27.95 35.37 -26.51
N LEU A 25 -27.70 34.98 -25.26
CA LEU A 25 -27.56 35.89 -24.10
C LEU A 25 -26.17 36.54 -24.02
N GLN A 26 -25.27 36.22 -24.95
CA GLN A 26 -23.90 36.74 -25.02
C GLN A 26 -23.73 38.26 -24.90
N PRO A 27 -24.54 39.13 -25.57
CA PRO A 27 -24.28 40.58 -25.53
C PRO A 27 -24.55 41.20 -24.15
N LEU A 28 -25.37 40.57 -23.30
CA LEU A 28 -25.69 41.06 -21.96
C LEU A 28 -24.62 40.67 -20.90
N PHE A 29 -23.79 39.66 -21.18
CA PHE A 29 -22.92 39.04 -20.17
C PHE A 29 -21.47 38.82 -20.65
N GLY A 30 -20.93 39.76 -21.44
CA GLY A 30 -19.58 39.67 -21.99
C GLY A 30 -18.47 39.49 -20.93
N THR A 31 -18.58 40.18 -19.79
CA THR A 31 -17.62 40.05 -18.68
C THR A 31 -17.64 38.68 -18.03
N ILE A 32 -18.84 38.07 -17.86
CA ILE A 32 -18.99 36.73 -17.28
C ILE A 32 -18.37 35.66 -18.20
N ASN A 33 -18.49 35.81 -19.52
CA ASN A 33 -17.87 34.88 -20.47
C ASN A 33 -16.34 34.91 -20.39
N ILE A 34 -15.73 36.08 -20.22
CA ILE A 34 -14.28 36.22 -20.05
C ILE A 34 -13.83 35.54 -18.74
N ILE A 35 -14.55 35.79 -17.64
CA ILE A 35 -14.25 35.18 -16.34
C ILE A 35 -14.40 33.65 -16.42
N ALA A 36 -15.46 33.16 -17.04
CA ALA A 36 -15.68 31.72 -17.23
C ALA A 36 -14.57 31.09 -18.08
N ALA A 37 -14.12 31.74 -19.16
CA ALA A 37 -13.03 31.25 -20.00
C ALA A 37 -11.71 31.14 -19.22
N VAL A 38 -11.38 32.15 -18.40
CA VAL A 38 -10.19 32.14 -17.54
C VAL A 38 -10.26 31.02 -16.50
N LEU A 39 -11.43 30.83 -15.87
CA LEU A 39 -11.62 29.74 -14.90
C LEU A 39 -11.50 28.36 -15.55
N ILE A 40 -12.07 28.16 -16.75
CA ILE A 40 -11.94 26.90 -17.50
C ILE A 40 -10.47 26.62 -17.82
N LEU A 41 -9.71 27.62 -18.28
CA LEU A 41 -8.27 27.49 -18.54
C LEU A 41 -7.51 27.08 -17.27
N PHE A 42 -7.81 27.72 -16.13
CA PHE A 42 -7.19 27.40 -14.86
C PHE A 42 -7.48 25.97 -14.39
N PHE A 43 -8.75 25.54 -14.45
CA PHE A 43 -9.13 24.16 -14.12
C PHE A 43 -8.48 23.14 -15.05
N TYR A 44 -8.37 23.46 -16.35
CA TYR A 44 -7.69 22.60 -17.31
C TYR A 44 -6.19 22.43 -16.99
N LEU A 45 -5.50 23.53 -16.67
CA LEU A 45 -4.09 23.46 -16.24
C LEU A 45 -3.94 22.66 -14.94
N PHE A 46 -4.85 22.83 -13.98
CA PHE A 46 -4.86 22.06 -12.74
C PHE A 46 -5.00 20.55 -13.00
N ILE A 47 -5.90 20.16 -13.91
CA ILE A 47 -6.08 18.78 -14.35
C ILE A 47 -4.80 18.21 -14.98
N LEU A 48 -4.12 18.98 -15.83
CA LEU A 48 -2.87 18.55 -16.45
C LEU A 48 -1.75 18.39 -15.42
N LEU A 49 -1.69 19.28 -14.42
CA LEU A 49 -0.76 19.15 -13.29
C LEU A 49 -1.07 17.89 -12.49
N GLU A 50 -2.33 17.63 -12.15
CA GLU A 50 -2.74 16.40 -11.46
C GLU A 50 -2.31 15.17 -12.26
N ALA A 51 -2.42 15.19 -13.59
CA ALA A 51 -2.00 14.09 -14.46
C ALA A 51 -0.51 13.71 -14.30
N GLN A 52 0.36 14.70 -14.05
CA GLN A 52 1.79 14.48 -13.87
C GLN A 52 2.12 13.86 -12.51
N TYR A 53 1.42 14.29 -11.47
CA TYR A 53 1.60 13.77 -10.10
C TYR A 53 0.73 12.56 -9.79
N CYS A 54 -0.12 12.14 -10.74
CA CYS A 54 -1.04 11.04 -10.50
C CYS A 54 -0.27 9.74 -10.34
N LYS A 55 -0.48 9.10 -9.19
CA LYS A 55 0.14 7.81 -8.86
C LYS A 55 -0.18 6.80 -9.97
N GLU A 56 -1.40 6.82 -10.54
CA GLU A 56 -1.94 5.95 -11.62
C GLU A 56 -1.03 5.83 -12.83
N LYS A 57 -0.33 6.90 -13.20
CA LYS A 57 0.66 6.91 -14.29
C LYS A 57 1.84 5.98 -14.00
N ARG A 58 2.33 5.92 -12.75
CA ARG A 58 3.36 4.95 -12.34
C ARG A 58 2.82 3.51 -12.38
N TYR A 59 1.52 3.31 -12.14
CA TYR A 59 0.91 1.97 -12.18
C TYR A 59 0.78 1.38 -13.59
N LEU A 60 0.82 2.21 -14.65
CA LEU A 60 0.81 1.73 -16.05
C LEU A 60 2.23 1.43 -16.57
N GLY A 61 3.26 2.03 -15.96
CA GLY A 61 4.66 1.79 -16.34
C GLY A 61 5.30 0.57 -15.66
N TYR A 62 4.70 0.05 -14.58
CA TYR A 62 5.23 -1.08 -13.81
C TYR A 62 4.41 -2.35 -14.04
N SER A 63 4.27 -2.76 -15.30
CA SER A 63 3.71 -4.07 -15.62
C SER A 63 4.82 -5.11 -15.63
N LYS A 64 4.60 -6.23 -14.95
CA LYS A 64 5.45 -7.41 -15.05
C LYS A 64 4.73 -8.51 -15.81
N ASN A 65 5.49 -9.29 -16.57
CA ASN A 65 4.95 -10.49 -17.20
C ASN A 65 4.57 -11.54 -16.12
N ASN A 66 3.66 -12.47 -16.44
CA ASN A 66 3.21 -13.47 -15.46
C ASN A 66 4.38 -14.31 -14.91
N ASN A 67 5.31 -14.69 -15.78
CA ASN A 67 6.51 -15.43 -15.39
C ASN A 67 7.35 -14.66 -14.36
N GLU A 68 7.47 -13.34 -14.53
CA GLU A 68 8.19 -12.48 -13.59
C GLU A 68 7.40 -12.25 -12.29
N ARG A 69 6.05 -12.26 -12.35
CA ARG A 69 5.23 -12.25 -11.13
C ARG A 69 5.44 -13.54 -10.37
N ASP A 70 5.28 -14.69 -11.01
CA ASP A 70 5.39 -16.00 -10.35
C ASP A 70 6.79 -16.21 -9.78
N SER A 71 7.83 -15.85 -10.53
CA SER A 71 9.20 -15.83 -10.03
C SER A 71 9.36 -14.91 -8.81
N CYS A 72 8.78 -13.71 -8.84
CA CYS A 72 8.84 -12.77 -7.70
C CYS A 72 8.09 -13.31 -6.47
N LEU A 73 6.93 -13.95 -6.66
CA LEU A 73 6.16 -14.53 -5.56
C LEU A 73 6.85 -15.76 -4.99
N ASN A 74 7.36 -16.65 -5.84
CA ASN A 74 8.12 -17.84 -5.42
C ASN A 74 9.35 -17.43 -4.62
N MET A 75 10.08 -16.40 -5.07
CA MET A 75 11.20 -15.85 -4.32
C MET A 75 10.76 -15.35 -2.93
N ILE A 76 9.57 -14.76 -2.78
CA ILE A 76 9.08 -14.33 -1.46
C ILE A 76 8.66 -15.53 -0.60
N TYR A 77 8.02 -16.56 -1.18
CA TYR A 77 7.60 -17.75 -0.44
C TYR A 77 8.78 -18.60 0.02
N GLU A 78 9.81 -18.76 -0.82
CA GLU A 78 10.99 -19.58 -0.56
C GLU A 78 11.97 -18.90 0.40
N ASN A 79 12.10 -17.57 0.34
CA ASN A 79 13.05 -16.86 1.19
C ASN A 79 12.51 -16.60 2.59
N ASN A 80 13.35 -16.87 3.59
CA ASN A 80 13.07 -16.61 4.99
C ASN A 80 13.08 -15.10 5.30
N PRO A 81 12.11 -14.58 6.08
CA PRO A 81 12.05 -13.17 6.44
C PRO A 81 13.11 -12.81 7.48
N GLN A 82 13.69 -11.62 7.37
CA GLN A 82 14.51 -11.06 8.45
C GLN A 82 13.62 -10.23 9.37
N ILE A 83 13.68 -10.51 10.66
CA ILE A 83 12.92 -9.81 11.69
C ILE A 83 13.90 -8.96 12.46
N ILE A 84 13.74 -7.64 12.34
CA ILE A 84 14.65 -6.66 12.92
C ILE A 84 13.85 -5.84 13.92
N LEU A 85 14.28 -5.87 15.18
CA LEU A 85 13.80 -4.96 16.20
C LEU A 85 14.72 -3.73 16.20
N LYS A 86 14.11 -2.55 16.11
CA LYS A 86 14.83 -1.28 16.08
C LYS A 86 14.36 -0.40 17.22
N VAL A 87 15.32 0.15 17.97
CA VAL A 87 15.06 1.22 18.94
C VAL A 87 15.83 2.46 18.50
N VAL A 88 15.15 3.59 18.50
CA VAL A 88 15.74 4.91 18.22
C VAL A 88 15.48 5.81 19.42
N CYS A 89 16.53 6.34 20.03
CA CYS A 89 16.44 7.36 21.07
C CYS A 89 16.73 8.72 20.45
N TYR A 90 15.95 9.72 20.82
CA TYR A 90 16.02 11.06 20.26
C TYR A 90 15.51 12.12 21.23
N HIS A 91 15.92 13.36 20.99
CA HIS A 91 15.33 14.55 21.60
C HIS A 91 15.04 15.59 20.52
N TYR A 92 14.25 16.60 20.88
CA TYR A 92 13.98 17.72 19.99
C TYR A 92 14.92 18.87 20.31
N ASP A 93 15.61 19.36 19.29
CA ASP A 93 16.36 20.60 19.40
C ASP A 93 15.44 21.77 18.99
N TYR A 94 14.92 22.45 20.01
CA TYR A 94 14.05 23.61 19.82
C TYR A 94 14.81 24.84 19.30
N PHE A 95 16.14 24.89 19.41
CA PHE A 95 16.94 25.96 18.83
C PHE A 95 17.10 25.79 17.31
N LEU A 96 17.07 24.55 16.82
CA LEU A 96 17.09 24.21 15.39
C LEU A 96 15.68 24.10 14.78
N GLY A 97 14.67 24.75 15.38
CA GLY A 97 13.31 24.75 14.84
C GLY A 97 12.49 23.50 15.18
N GLY A 98 12.90 22.71 16.18
CA GLY A 98 12.13 21.56 16.68
C GLY A 98 12.36 20.28 15.87
N GLU A 99 13.51 20.13 15.22
CA GLU A 99 13.88 18.88 14.56
C GLU A 99 14.29 17.82 15.58
N SER A 100 13.96 16.54 15.30
CA SER A 100 14.34 15.41 16.15
C SER A 100 15.80 15.04 15.88
N VAL A 101 16.66 15.15 16.89
CA VAL A 101 18.05 14.73 16.85
C VAL A 101 18.14 13.31 17.41
N ILE A 102 18.58 12.38 16.57
CA ILE A 102 18.79 10.98 16.96
C ILE A 102 20.13 10.87 17.67
N THR A 103 20.10 10.45 18.93
CA THR A 103 21.29 10.25 19.76
C THR A 103 21.77 8.82 19.76
N HIS A 104 20.84 7.86 19.67
CA HIS A 104 21.18 6.45 19.72
C HIS A 104 20.24 5.62 18.85
N THR A 105 20.78 4.61 18.17
CA THR A 105 20.00 3.61 17.44
C THR A 105 20.58 2.23 17.70
N GLU A 106 19.74 1.30 18.16
CA GLU A 106 20.10 -0.10 18.35
C GLU A 106 19.23 -0.97 17.43
N HIS A 107 19.88 -1.93 16.77
CA HIS A 107 19.25 -2.91 15.90
C HIS A 107 19.52 -4.31 16.44
N LEU A 108 18.47 -5.12 16.55
CA LEU A 108 18.58 -6.50 17.01
C LEU A 108 17.82 -7.42 16.07
N ASN A 109 18.50 -8.43 15.54
CA ASN A 109 17.88 -9.45 14.71
C ASN A 109 17.30 -10.55 15.60
N PHE A 110 16.08 -10.99 15.29
CA PHE A 110 15.50 -12.15 15.96
C PHE A 110 15.86 -13.42 15.20
N ASP A 111 16.70 -14.24 15.82
CA ASP A 111 17.13 -15.52 15.26
C ASP A 111 16.09 -16.62 15.56
N TYR A 112 15.61 -17.24 14.50
CA TYR A 112 14.69 -18.38 14.54
C TYR A 112 15.26 -19.53 13.70
N LYS A 113 14.82 -20.76 13.99
CA LYS A 113 15.37 -21.97 13.37
C LYS A 113 14.50 -22.52 12.25
N SER A 114 13.19 -22.35 12.34
CA SER A 114 12.27 -22.79 11.29
C SER A 114 11.25 -21.72 10.92
N CYS A 115 10.92 -21.68 9.64
CA CYS A 115 9.90 -20.81 9.07
C CYS A 115 9.03 -21.64 8.13
N ARG A 116 7.71 -21.51 8.26
CA ARG A 116 6.71 -22.17 7.43
C ARG A 116 5.85 -21.10 6.75
N ASP A 117 5.61 -21.27 5.46
CA ASP A 117 4.67 -20.45 4.72
C ASP A 117 3.24 -21.00 4.88
N VAL A 118 2.32 -20.16 5.34
CA VAL A 118 0.89 -20.49 5.55
C VAL A 118 0.01 -19.56 4.70
N SER A 119 0.59 -18.94 3.68
CA SER A 119 -0.11 -18.01 2.79
C SER A 119 -1.13 -18.75 1.91
N ASP A 120 -2.34 -18.20 1.78
CA ASP A 120 -3.38 -18.74 0.88
C ASP A 120 -3.09 -18.37 -0.58
N ARG A 121 -2.57 -19.35 -1.33
CA ARG A 121 -2.19 -19.18 -2.75
C ARG A 121 -3.38 -19.29 -3.71
N ASN A 122 -4.54 -19.75 -3.25
CA ASN A 122 -5.71 -20.01 -4.12
C ASN A 122 -6.29 -18.72 -4.71
N GLN A 123 -6.19 -17.62 -3.98
CA GLN A 123 -6.62 -16.29 -4.44
C GLN A 123 -5.82 -15.81 -5.65
N ILE A 124 -4.54 -16.20 -5.73
CA ILE A 124 -3.67 -15.84 -6.86
C ILE A 124 -3.94 -16.73 -8.07
N LEU A 125 -4.24 -18.00 -7.86
CA LEU A 125 -4.57 -18.95 -8.93
C LEU A 125 -5.91 -18.62 -9.59
N SER A 126 -6.92 -18.24 -8.80
CA SER A 126 -8.22 -17.80 -9.32
C SER A 126 -8.16 -16.47 -10.07
N ALA A 127 -7.18 -15.62 -9.74
CA ALA A 127 -6.89 -14.36 -10.43
C ALA A 127 -6.46 -14.54 -11.89
N GLN A 128 -6.02 -15.75 -12.27
CA GLN A 128 -5.29 -15.98 -13.50
C GLN A 128 -6.11 -15.75 -14.79
N LYS A 129 -7.42 -15.46 -14.71
CA LYS A 129 -8.27 -15.20 -15.87
C LYS A 129 -8.47 -13.71 -16.22
N SER A 130 -7.93 -12.77 -15.43
CA SER A 130 -8.22 -11.34 -15.59
C SER A 130 -7.00 -10.44 -15.37
N ILE A 131 -7.15 -9.15 -15.66
CA ILE A 131 -6.15 -8.12 -15.31
C ILE A 131 -6.15 -7.98 -13.80
N THR A 132 -5.06 -8.35 -13.13
CA THR A 132 -5.03 -8.39 -11.67
C THR A 132 -3.94 -7.51 -11.08
N GLN A 133 -4.32 -6.81 -10.02
CA GLN A 133 -3.44 -6.04 -9.18
C GLN A 133 -3.36 -6.72 -7.83
N ILE A 134 -2.20 -7.30 -7.53
CA ILE A 134 -1.94 -7.96 -6.25
C ILE A 134 -1.27 -6.95 -5.33
N LYS A 135 -1.99 -6.57 -4.28
CA LYS A 135 -1.42 -5.82 -3.15
C LYS A 135 -0.92 -6.84 -2.13
N LEU A 136 0.39 -6.86 -1.92
CA LEU A 136 1.02 -7.79 -0.98
C LEU A 136 1.05 -7.17 0.40
N SER A 137 0.58 -7.92 1.39
CA SER A 137 0.64 -7.55 2.80
C SER A 137 1.45 -8.60 3.56
N LYS A 138 2.23 -8.17 4.55
CA LYS A 138 3.12 -9.03 5.32
C LYS A 138 2.51 -9.31 6.69
N VAL A 139 2.44 -10.58 7.08
CA VAL A 139 2.11 -11.00 8.44
C VAL A 139 3.10 -12.06 8.89
N LEU A 140 3.54 -11.92 10.13
CA LEU A 140 4.37 -12.90 10.79
C LEU A 140 3.59 -13.43 11.99
N SER A 141 3.47 -14.75 12.06
CA SER A 141 2.79 -15.44 13.15
C SER A 141 3.80 -16.31 13.92
N PHE A 142 3.56 -16.54 15.20
CA PHE A 142 4.38 -17.45 16.00
C PHE A 142 3.72 -18.82 16.00
N ARG A 143 4.49 -19.87 15.70
CA ARG A 143 3.99 -21.25 15.71
C ARG A 143 3.76 -21.77 17.14
N ASP A 144 4.66 -21.41 18.05
CA ASP A 144 4.70 -21.92 19.42
C ASP A 144 4.69 -20.77 20.43
N GLU A 145 4.02 -20.99 21.57
CA GLU A 145 3.98 -20.02 22.68
C GLU A 145 5.39 -19.68 23.20
N GLN A 146 6.29 -20.66 23.24
CA GLN A 146 7.68 -20.46 23.66
C GLN A 146 8.46 -19.53 22.70
N THR A 147 8.17 -19.59 21.40
CA THR A 147 8.75 -18.66 20.41
C THR A 147 8.24 -17.24 20.67
N SER A 148 6.94 -17.10 20.92
CA SER A 148 6.33 -15.81 21.26
C SER A 148 6.92 -15.24 22.55
N LYS A 149 7.06 -16.06 23.60
CA LYS A 149 7.66 -15.65 24.87
C LYS A 149 9.10 -15.17 24.69
N LYS A 150 9.94 -15.94 23.98
CA LYS A 150 11.32 -15.53 23.70
C LYS A 150 11.39 -14.22 22.90
N PHE A 151 10.49 -14.04 21.94
CA PHE A 151 10.39 -12.79 21.19
C PHE A 151 10.01 -11.61 22.11
N LEU A 152 9.05 -11.80 23.01
CA LEU A 152 8.63 -10.79 23.99
C LEU A 152 9.73 -10.47 25.02
N GLU A 153 10.48 -11.47 25.49
CA GLU A 153 11.64 -11.28 26.37
C GLU A 153 12.75 -10.47 25.67
N LEU A 154 13.00 -10.76 24.40
CA LEU A 154 14.00 -10.04 23.60
C LEU A 154 13.55 -8.60 23.31
N ARG A 155 12.26 -8.39 23.03
CA ARG A 155 11.67 -7.06 22.88
C ARG A 155 11.74 -6.25 24.19
N SER A 156 11.32 -6.83 25.30
CA SER A 156 11.29 -6.15 26.61
C SER A 156 12.70 -5.78 27.07
N SER A 157 13.67 -6.69 26.95
CA SER A 157 15.07 -6.40 27.27
C SER A 157 15.69 -5.35 26.35
N LEU A 158 15.33 -5.31 25.06
CA LEU A 158 15.79 -4.26 24.15
C LEU A 158 15.23 -2.88 24.55
N VAL A 159 13.94 -2.81 24.86
CA VAL A 159 13.28 -1.57 25.30
C VAL A 159 13.84 -1.11 26.63
N GLU A 160 13.95 -2.01 27.61
CA GLU A 160 14.39 -1.67 28.96
C GLU A 160 15.82 -1.12 29.01
N ARG A 161 16.72 -1.68 28.21
CA ARG A 161 18.12 -1.21 28.14
C ARG A 161 18.25 0.14 27.43
N ASN A 162 17.24 0.58 26.67
CA ASN A 162 17.28 1.81 25.89
C ASN A 162 16.34 2.92 26.40
N LYS A 163 15.36 2.59 27.26
CA LYS A 163 14.32 3.54 27.72
C LYS A 163 14.88 4.81 28.38
N ASN A 164 16.04 4.72 29.02
CA ASN A 164 16.66 5.80 29.80
C ASN A 164 17.86 6.45 29.09
N LYS A 165 18.10 6.16 27.80
CA LYS A 165 19.25 6.72 27.07
C LYS A 165 19.04 8.16 26.60
N ASP A 166 17.81 8.60 26.44
CA ASP A 166 17.45 9.97 26.02
C ASP A 166 16.03 10.34 26.50
N LEU A 167 15.59 11.58 26.23
CA LEU A 167 14.28 12.12 26.57
C LEU A 167 13.13 11.35 25.91
N TYR A 168 13.30 10.95 24.66
CA TYR A 168 12.31 10.16 23.93
C TYR A 168 12.96 8.92 23.32
N PHE A 169 12.16 7.86 23.17
CA PHE A 169 12.55 6.68 22.42
C PHE A 169 11.37 6.15 21.61
N SER A 170 11.67 5.49 20.49
CA SER A 170 10.70 4.84 19.62
C SER A 170 11.16 3.43 19.31
N TYR A 171 10.30 2.46 19.60
CA TYR A 171 10.46 1.06 19.24
C TYR A 171 9.72 0.74 17.94
N LYS A 172 10.36 0.02 17.03
CA LYS A 172 9.77 -0.41 15.76
C LYS A 172 10.20 -1.85 15.42
N GLU A 173 9.25 -2.62 14.92
CA GLU A 173 9.47 -3.96 14.37
C GLU A 173 9.49 -3.88 12.84
N GLU A 174 10.59 -4.29 12.22
CA GLU A 174 10.77 -4.30 10.77
C GLU A 174 10.84 -5.75 10.26
N ILE A 175 9.91 -6.12 9.38
CA ILE A 175 9.93 -7.43 8.70
C ILE A 175 10.39 -7.25 7.25
N ARG A 176 11.60 -7.72 6.96
CA ARG A 176 12.21 -7.64 5.63
C ARG A 176 12.12 -8.98 4.92
N PHE A 177 11.36 -9.00 3.84
CA PHE A 177 11.32 -10.13 2.92
C PHE A 177 12.22 -9.79 1.73
N PRO A 178 13.23 -10.62 1.40
CA PRO A 178 14.09 -10.38 0.24
C PRO A 178 13.26 -10.25 -1.03
N GLY A 179 13.44 -9.14 -1.75
CA GLY A 179 12.76 -8.89 -3.02
C GLY A 179 11.26 -8.60 -2.95
N PHE A 180 10.74 -8.26 -1.76
CA PHE A 180 9.36 -7.81 -1.59
C PHE A 180 9.08 -6.51 -2.36
N LYS A 181 7.93 -6.46 -3.02
CA LYS A 181 7.39 -5.26 -3.64
C LYS A 181 5.94 -5.11 -3.20
N ASP A 182 5.58 -3.99 -2.59
CA ASP A 182 4.25 -3.74 -2.00
C ASP A 182 3.09 -3.97 -2.99
N LYS A 183 3.35 -3.80 -4.28
CA LYS A 183 2.39 -4.01 -5.36
C LYS A 183 3.04 -4.75 -6.51
N VAL A 184 2.42 -5.85 -6.93
CA VAL A 184 2.80 -6.58 -8.13
C VAL A 184 1.57 -6.67 -9.02
N LYS A 185 1.68 -6.22 -10.27
CA LYS A 185 0.64 -6.39 -11.28
C LYS A 185 1.01 -7.53 -12.21
N SER A 186 0.01 -8.31 -12.60
CA SER A 186 0.17 -9.43 -13.51
C SER A 186 -1.04 -9.52 -14.42
N PHE A 187 -0.77 -9.85 -15.67
CA PHE A 187 -1.74 -9.78 -16.75
C PHE A 187 -1.76 -11.13 -17.47
N ASN A 188 -2.83 -11.89 -17.30
CA ASN A 188 -3.04 -13.10 -18.11
C ASN A 188 -3.85 -12.84 -19.39
N ALA A 189 -4.40 -11.64 -19.55
CA ALA A 189 -5.07 -11.20 -20.77
C ALA A 189 -4.11 -10.38 -21.65
N PRO A 190 -4.28 -10.38 -22.99
CA PRO A 190 -3.49 -9.52 -23.88
C PRO A 190 -3.62 -8.07 -23.43
N TRP A 191 -2.48 -7.36 -23.38
CA TRP A 191 -2.44 -5.98 -22.92
C TRP A 191 -3.42 -5.14 -23.73
N PRO A 192 -4.47 -4.56 -23.11
CA PRO A 192 -5.39 -3.75 -23.87
C PRO A 192 -4.64 -2.57 -24.45
N PHE A 193 -4.77 -2.31 -25.75
CA PHE A 193 -4.06 -1.22 -26.41
C PHE A 193 -4.31 0.13 -25.69
N TRP A 194 -5.51 0.32 -25.13
CA TRP A 194 -5.91 1.51 -24.38
C TRP A 194 -5.23 1.67 -23.02
N MET A 195 -4.63 0.62 -22.44
CA MET A 195 -3.92 0.67 -21.15
C MET A 195 -2.46 1.14 -21.29
N ASN A 196 -2.13 1.94 -22.29
CA ASN A 196 -0.80 2.51 -22.44
C ASN A 196 -0.70 3.89 -21.74
N LYS A 197 0.50 4.27 -21.32
CA LYS A 197 0.82 5.62 -20.81
C LYS A 197 0.39 6.71 -21.79
N PHE A 198 0.47 6.44 -23.09
CA PHE A 198 0.03 7.35 -24.14
C PHE A 198 -1.49 7.63 -24.05
N TYR A 199 -2.32 6.58 -24.01
CA TYR A 199 -3.77 6.73 -23.91
C TYR A 199 -4.20 7.33 -22.58
N PHE A 200 -3.51 7.02 -21.48
CA PHE A 200 -3.73 7.71 -20.20
C PHE A 200 -3.48 9.22 -20.32
N GLN A 201 -2.41 9.62 -20.99
CA GLN A 201 -2.08 11.02 -21.17
C GLN A 201 -3.05 11.71 -22.14
N LEU A 202 -3.43 11.04 -23.23
CA LEU A 202 -4.46 11.50 -24.16
C LEU A 202 -5.81 11.70 -23.46
N ALA A 203 -6.21 10.78 -22.58
CA ALA A 203 -7.43 10.91 -21.78
C ALA A 203 -7.38 12.13 -20.85
N HIS A 204 -6.22 12.48 -20.27
CA HIS A 204 -6.09 13.70 -19.47
C HIS A 204 -6.16 14.96 -20.34
N PHE A 205 -5.54 14.97 -21.53
CA PHE A 205 -5.67 16.06 -22.49
C PHE A 205 -7.12 16.28 -22.94
N LEU A 206 -7.89 15.21 -23.12
CA LEU A 206 -9.31 15.27 -23.48
C LEU A 206 -10.24 15.54 -22.28
N ALA A 207 -9.69 15.78 -21.08
CA ALA A 207 -10.46 15.90 -19.84
C ALA A 207 -11.33 14.65 -19.52
N LEU A 208 -10.98 13.49 -20.09
CA LEU A 208 -11.61 12.18 -19.87
C LEU A 208 -10.83 11.32 -18.85
N SER A 209 -10.06 11.94 -17.96
CA SER A 209 -9.28 11.18 -16.98
C SER A 209 -10.16 10.36 -16.03
N TRP A 210 -11.30 10.92 -15.60
CA TRP A 210 -12.22 10.25 -14.69
C TRP A 210 -12.87 9.00 -15.31
N PRO A 211 -13.50 9.05 -16.50
CA PRO A 211 -14.06 7.85 -17.12
C PRO A 211 -12.97 6.83 -17.45
N TYR A 212 -11.76 7.27 -17.80
CA TYR A 212 -10.62 6.37 -17.96
C TYR A 212 -10.27 5.65 -16.65
N ARG A 213 -10.18 6.37 -15.52
CA ARG A 213 -9.92 5.77 -14.19
C ARG A 213 -11.02 4.82 -13.76
N TRP A 214 -12.28 5.17 -14.03
CA TRP A 214 -13.42 4.30 -13.76
C TRP A 214 -13.36 3.01 -14.59
N LEU A 215 -13.08 3.11 -15.90
CA LEU A 215 -12.91 1.95 -16.78
C LEU A 215 -11.73 1.07 -16.33
N LEU A 216 -10.62 1.69 -15.94
CA LEU A 216 -9.47 0.99 -15.39
C LEU A 216 -9.83 0.21 -14.12
N ASN A 217 -10.48 0.87 -13.14
CA ASN A 217 -10.84 0.25 -11.87
C ASN A 217 -11.89 -0.85 -12.03
N LYS A 218 -12.78 -0.74 -13.02
CA LYS A 218 -13.77 -1.78 -13.33
C LYS A 218 -13.13 -3.02 -13.95
N ASN A 219 -12.11 -2.84 -14.79
CA ASN A 219 -11.46 -3.94 -15.51
C ASN A 219 -10.31 -4.58 -14.72
N VAL A 220 -9.77 -3.90 -13.69
CA VAL A 220 -8.68 -4.40 -12.85
C VAL A 220 -9.26 -5.04 -11.59
N ASN A 221 -9.04 -6.34 -11.43
CA ASN A 221 -9.34 -7.04 -10.19
C ASN A 221 -8.26 -6.76 -9.15
N ASN A 222 -8.63 -6.13 -8.04
CA ASN A 222 -7.73 -5.85 -6.93
C ASN A 222 -7.77 -7.01 -5.93
N ILE A 223 -6.64 -7.68 -5.75
CA ILE A 223 -6.49 -8.82 -4.84
C ILE A 223 -5.54 -8.39 -3.73
N ASN A 224 -6.00 -8.50 -2.48
CA ASN A 224 -5.15 -8.29 -1.32
C ASN A 224 -4.62 -9.66 -0.89
N HIS A 225 -3.39 -9.98 -1.28
CA HIS A 225 -2.78 -11.25 -0.89
C HIS A 225 -1.93 -11.06 0.37
N LEU A 226 -2.30 -11.81 1.40
CA LEU A 226 -1.61 -11.84 2.69
C LEU A 226 -0.53 -12.91 2.66
N ILE A 227 0.73 -12.49 2.79
CA ILE A 227 1.85 -13.40 2.98
C ILE A 227 1.97 -13.64 4.48
N ASN A 228 1.56 -14.82 4.93
CA ASN A 228 1.66 -15.24 6.32
C ASN A 228 2.78 -16.25 6.49
N LYS A 229 3.78 -15.91 7.31
CA LYS A 229 4.86 -16.83 7.67
C LYS A 229 4.84 -17.11 9.16
N GLU A 230 4.85 -18.39 9.50
CA GLU A 230 4.95 -18.89 10.86
C GLU A 230 6.41 -19.18 11.19
N ILE A 231 6.89 -18.65 12.31
CA ILE A 231 8.26 -18.88 12.78
C ILE A 231 8.30 -19.67 14.08
N SER A 232 9.35 -20.46 14.24
CA SER A 232 9.67 -21.19 15.46
C SER A 232 11.17 -21.21 15.75
N ILE A 233 11.52 -21.18 17.03
CA ILE A 233 12.89 -21.35 17.52
C ILE A 233 13.32 -22.83 17.57
N PHE A 234 12.39 -23.76 17.38
CA PHE A 234 12.65 -25.18 17.31
C PHE A 234 12.95 -25.63 15.88
N GLU A 235 13.81 -26.63 15.76
CA GLU A 235 14.00 -27.33 14.49
C GLU A 235 12.74 -28.10 14.11
N ASN A 236 12.49 -28.20 12.82
CA ASN A 236 11.27 -28.78 12.28
C ASN A 236 11.32 -30.31 12.47
N THR A 237 11.06 -30.82 13.67
CA THR A 237 10.89 -32.25 13.89
C THR A 237 9.62 -32.67 13.15
N GLN A 238 9.77 -33.42 12.06
CA GLN A 238 8.64 -34.08 11.40
C GLN A 238 8.11 -35.15 12.35
N ILE A 239 7.21 -34.75 13.24
CA ILE A 239 6.46 -35.69 14.07
C ILE A 239 5.21 -36.07 13.28
N SER A 240 5.34 -37.14 12.50
CA SER A 240 4.24 -38.05 12.23
C SER A 240 3.86 -38.74 13.54
N LEU A 241 2.98 -38.12 14.32
CA LEU A 241 2.22 -38.83 15.35
C LEU A 241 0.73 -38.62 15.06
N SER A 242 0.08 -39.74 14.82
CA SER A 242 -1.35 -39.95 14.71
C SER A 242 -2.13 -39.26 15.84
N VAL A 243 -3.16 -38.53 15.43
CA VAL A 243 -4.36 -38.04 16.15
C VAL A 243 -4.97 -39.22 16.96
N PRO A 244 -5.55 -39.05 18.18
CA PRO A 244 -6.75 -38.22 18.31
C PRO A 244 -7.04 -37.40 19.58
N GLU A 245 -7.85 -36.36 19.31
CA GLU A 245 -9.02 -35.89 20.06
C GLU A 245 -8.95 -34.91 21.26
N GLN A 246 -9.73 -33.83 21.06
CA GLN A 246 -10.66 -33.14 21.96
C GLN A 246 -10.17 -31.94 22.81
N VAL A 247 -10.70 -30.77 22.41
CA VAL A 247 -11.44 -29.82 23.26
C VAL A 247 -10.65 -28.89 24.20
N ASN A 248 -10.48 -27.63 23.79
CA ASN A 248 -11.32 -26.53 24.32
C ASN A 248 -10.98 -25.17 23.68
N THR A 249 -12.03 -24.54 23.16
CA THR A 249 -12.06 -23.20 22.61
C THR A 249 -11.95 -22.19 23.76
N PHE A 250 -10.89 -21.37 23.79
CA PHE A 250 -10.86 -20.15 24.61
C PHE A 250 -10.86 -18.93 23.69
N ASN A 251 -12.07 -18.50 23.32
CA ASN A 251 -12.32 -17.11 22.93
C ASN A 251 -12.34 -16.28 24.21
N GLN A 252 -11.51 -15.24 24.33
CA GLN A 252 -11.91 -13.95 24.94
C GLN A 252 -10.94 -12.81 24.58
N PRO A 253 -11.42 -11.55 24.61
CA PRO A 253 -10.88 -10.44 23.83
C PRO A 253 -9.86 -9.61 24.62
N PHE A 254 -8.84 -9.08 23.94
CA PHE A 254 -7.99 -8.03 24.50
C PHE A 254 -8.77 -6.71 24.48
N GLN A 255 -9.33 -6.36 25.64
CA GLN A 255 -9.79 -5.01 25.94
C GLN A 255 -8.61 -4.07 26.20
N ASN A 256 -8.83 -2.82 25.82
CA ASN A 256 -7.95 -1.68 26.01
C ASN A 256 -7.69 -1.42 27.50
N GLU A 257 -6.43 -1.21 27.87
CA GLU A 257 -6.08 -0.40 29.02
C GLU A 257 -5.12 0.72 28.59
N THR A 258 -5.70 1.92 28.55
CA THR A 258 -5.05 3.20 28.78
C THR A 258 -4.35 3.19 30.13
N CYS A 259 -3.12 3.72 30.19
CA CYS A 259 -2.56 4.19 31.46
C CYS A 259 -1.93 5.57 31.26
N LEU A 260 -2.27 6.40 32.26
CA LEU A 260 -1.82 7.73 32.60
C LEU A 260 -0.30 7.88 32.63
#